data_AF-A0A7C3D1E4-F1
#
_entry.id   AF-A0A7C3D1E4-F1
#
_cell.length_a   1.000
_cell.length_b   1.000
_cell.length_c   1.000
_cell.angle_alpha   90.00
_cell.angle_beta   90.00
_cell.angle_gamma   90.00
#
_symmetry.space_group_name_H-M   'P 1'
#
loop_
_entity.id
_entity.type
_entity.pdbx_description
1 polymer ?
#
loop_
_entity_poly.entity_id
_entity_poly.type
_entity_poly.pdbx_seq_one_letter_code
_entity_poly.pdbx_strand_id
1 'polypeptide(L)'
;LIVAGTTIIMYFAITYHLWPRLTGKALYSNNLALVQLWTWFVGMTMLSTPWHVLGLLGQPRRISEVTYNSLLTLAWQPYELFMIMGGAVLLGSAILFAYLLIKSLGSTVAASDLEPAYAEPIHAPRDLPGWVENIKLWNVVIGALMLLSFGYPILQFFFLKTYDSIPWGY
;
A
#
# COMPACT_ATOMS: atom_id res chain seq x y z
N LEU A 1 0.08 -5.94 -2.30
CA LEU A 1 1.33 -5.82 -1.51
C LEU A 1 1.88 -4.40 -1.51
N ILE A 2 2.07 -3.74 -2.67
CA ILE A 2 2.74 -2.43 -2.75
C ILE A 2 2.03 -1.35 -1.89
N VAL A 3 0.77 -1.05 -2.19
CA VAL A 3 0.02 -0.02 -1.44
C VAL A 3 -0.30 -0.50 -0.02
N ALA A 4 -1.10 -1.56 0.09
CA ALA A 4 -1.60 -2.02 1.40
C ALA A 4 -0.52 -2.61 2.33
N GLY A 5 0.57 -3.13 1.78
CA GLY A 5 1.71 -3.62 2.55
C GLY A 5 2.69 -2.49 2.79
N THR A 6 3.51 -2.17 1.79
CA THR A 6 4.64 -1.25 1.92
C THR A 6 4.22 0.19 2.24
N THR A 7 3.22 0.74 1.56
CA THR A 7 2.83 2.13 1.79
C THR A 7 2.09 2.32 3.12
N ILE A 8 1.08 1.48 3.41
CA ILE A 8 0.28 1.62 4.64
C ILE A 8 1.09 1.37 5.90
N ILE A 9 1.99 0.37 5.91
CA ILE A 9 2.82 0.12 7.10
C ILE A 9 3.73 1.32 7.41
N MET A 10 4.24 1.99 6.37
CA MET A 10 5.01 3.22 6.53
C MET A 10 4.15 4.35 7.10
N TYR A 11 2.90 4.49 6.66
CA TYR A 11 1.98 5.47 7.26
C TYR A 11 1.69 5.19 8.73
N PHE A 12 1.58 3.92 9.14
CA PHE A 12 1.47 3.59 10.56
C PHE A 12 2.71 3.99 11.35
N ALA A 13 3.90 3.65 10.86
CA ALA A 13 5.16 4.04 11.49
C ALA A 13 5.32 5.58 11.60
N ILE A 14 5.02 6.30 10.52
CA ILE A 14 5.00 7.78 10.52
C ILE A 14 3.98 8.30 11.53
N THR A 15 2.79 7.69 11.62
CA THR A 15 1.78 8.10 12.59
C THR A 15 2.30 7.93 14.01
N TYR A 16 2.91 6.79 14.36
CA TYR A 16 3.48 6.60 15.70
C TYR A 16 4.60 7.59 16.04
N HIS A 17 5.36 8.02 15.04
CA HIS A 17 6.39 9.03 15.20
C HIS A 17 5.83 10.46 15.32
N LEU A 18 4.80 10.79 14.53
CA LEU A 18 4.22 12.12 14.45
C LEU A 18 3.19 12.37 15.58
N TRP A 19 2.55 11.31 16.09
CA TRP A 19 1.48 11.42 17.08
C TRP A 19 1.89 12.17 18.36
N PRO A 20 3.06 11.88 18.99
CA PRO A 20 3.48 12.61 20.17
C PRO A 20 3.79 14.08 19.89
N ARG A 21 4.25 14.40 18.67
CA ARG A 21 4.53 15.79 18.25
C ARG A 21 3.28 16.61 18.03
N LEU A 22 2.24 16.00 17.45
CA LEU A 22 0.96 16.69 17.21
C LEU A 22 0.16 16.87 18.50
N THR A 23 0.20 15.89 19.41
CA THR A 23 -0.65 15.88 20.61
C THR A 23 0.07 16.35 21.88
N GLY A 24 1.40 16.46 21.85
CA GLY A 24 2.24 16.73 23.01
C GLY A 24 2.27 15.59 24.03
N LYS A 25 1.70 14.42 23.70
CA LYS A 25 1.50 13.29 24.62
C LYS A 25 2.30 12.09 24.17
N ALA A 26 3.02 11.45 25.09
CA ALA A 26 3.78 10.26 24.79
C ALA A 26 2.87 9.11 24.32
N LEU A 27 3.39 8.28 23.40
CA LEU A 27 2.72 7.08 22.93
C LEU A 27 2.48 6.10 24.10
N TYR A 28 1.32 5.45 24.13
CA TYR A 28 0.93 4.55 25.22
C TYR A 28 1.93 3.40 25.43
N SER A 29 2.43 2.78 24.36
CA SER A 29 3.43 1.71 24.43
C SER A 29 4.13 1.50 23.09
N ASN A 30 5.45 1.62 23.09
CA ASN A 30 6.28 1.33 21.90
C ASN A 30 6.26 -0.17 21.55
N ASN A 31 6.21 -1.06 22.54
CA ASN A 31 6.19 -2.50 22.31
C ASN A 31 4.90 -2.93 21.60
N LEU A 32 3.76 -2.37 22.00
CA LEU A 32 2.49 -2.65 21.32
C LEU A 32 2.45 -2.08 19.90
N ALA A 33 3.06 -0.93 19.66
CA ALA A 33 3.21 -0.39 18.31
C ALA A 33 4.04 -1.32 17.41
N LEU A 34 5.14 -1.89 17.92
CA LEU A 34 5.91 -2.90 17.18
C LEU A 34 5.09 -4.16 16.89
N VAL A 35 4.33 -4.65 17.86
CA VAL A 35 3.41 -5.80 17.66
C VAL A 35 2.37 -5.47 16.58
N GLN A 36 1.82 -4.26 16.57
CA GLN A 36 0.89 -3.82 15.54
C GLN A 36 1.52 -3.83 14.15
N LEU A 37 2.75 -3.33 14.00
CA LEU A 37 3.44 -3.31 12.71
C LEU A 37 3.78 -4.73 12.23
N TRP A 38 4.24 -5.62 13.13
CA TRP A 38 4.53 -7.02 12.79
C TRP A 38 3.28 -7.80 12.40
N THR A 39 2.18 -7.63 13.15
CA THR A 39 0.90 -8.26 12.83
C THR A 39 0.36 -7.77 11.49
N TRP A 40 0.53 -6.48 11.16
CA TRP A 40 0.17 -5.96 9.83
C TRP A 40 1.01 -6.62 8.73
N PHE A 41 2.33 -6.69 8.91
CA PHE A 41 3.25 -7.31 7.95
C PHE A 41 2.92 -8.80 7.71
N VAL A 42 2.71 -9.56 8.79
CA VAL A 42 2.34 -10.98 8.71
C VAL A 42 0.98 -11.13 8.04
N GLY A 43 -0.03 -10.36 8.46
CA GLY A 43 -1.36 -10.39 7.86
C GLY A 43 -1.34 -10.08 6.36
N MET A 44 -0.54 -9.09 5.94
CA MET A 44 -0.37 -8.73 4.53
C MET A 44 0.34 -9.84 3.74
N THR A 45 1.33 -10.51 4.33
CA THR A 45 2.01 -11.65 3.70
C THR A 45 1.06 -12.83 3.54
N MET A 46 0.27 -13.14 4.57
CA MET A 46 -0.75 -14.18 4.54
C MET A 46 -1.85 -13.90 3.51
N LEU A 47 -2.32 -12.66 3.42
CA LEU A 47 -3.37 -12.28 2.47
C LEU A 47 -2.85 -12.26 1.02
N SER A 48 -1.63 -11.76 0.80
CA SER A 48 -1.10 -11.56 -0.55
C SER A 48 -0.55 -12.82 -1.20
N THR A 49 0.00 -13.76 -0.44
CA THR A 49 0.58 -15.00 -1.00
C THR A 49 -0.45 -15.83 -1.78
N PRO A 50 -1.65 -16.12 -1.23
CA PRO A 50 -2.73 -16.78 -1.96
C PRO A 50 -3.12 -16.08 -3.25
N TRP A 51 -3.21 -14.75 -3.28
CA TRP A 51 -3.58 -14.03 -4.51
C TRP A 51 -2.60 -14.26 -5.65
N HIS A 52 -1.31 -14.47 -5.37
CA HIS A 52 -0.35 -14.83 -6.42
C HIS A 52 -0.60 -16.25 -6.93
N VAL A 53 -0.81 -17.20 -6.01
CA VAL A 53 -1.08 -18.60 -6.38
C VAL A 53 -2.40 -18.73 -7.13
N LEU A 54 -3.47 -18.15 -6.61
CA LEU A 54 -4.80 -18.15 -7.22
C LEU A 54 -4.83 -17.43 -8.57
N GLY A 55 -4.04 -16.35 -8.71
CA GLY A 55 -3.83 -15.69 -10.00
C GLY A 55 -3.20 -16.63 -11.04
N LEU A 56 -2.22 -17.45 -10.64
CA LEU A 56 -1.63 -18.48 -11.51
C LEU A 56 -2.61 -19.62 -11.82
N LEU A 57 -3.50 -19.94 -10.88
CA LEU A 57 -4.57 -20.94 -11.07
C LEU A 57 -5.76 -20.38 -11.87
N GLY A 58 -5.70 -19.14 -12.34
CA GLY A 58 -6.70 -18.54 -13.22
C GLY A 58 -7.96 -18.04 -12.51
N GLN A 59 -7.93 -17.82 -11.19
CA GLN A 59 -9.07 -17.25 -10.49
C GLN A 59 -9.31 -15.80 -10.97
N PRO A 60 -10.50 -15.48 -11.49
CA PRO A 60 -10.82 -14.11 -11.89
C PRO A 60 -10.90 -13.20 -10.65
N ARG A 61 -10.40 -11.98 -10.79
CA ARG A 61 -10.53 -10.94 -9.76
C ARG A 61 -11.90 -10.25 -9.86
N ARG A 62 -12.36 -9.64 -8.75
CA ARG A 62 -13.58 -8.81 -8.68
C ARG A 62 -14.88 -9.58 -8.92
N ILE A 63 -14.96 -10.79 -8.37
CA ILE A 63 -16.19 -11.60 -8.31
C ILE A 63 -16.50 -11.94 -6.85
N SER A 64 -17.78 -12.03 -6.50
CA SER A 64 -18.24 -12.33 -5.14
C SER A 64 -18.36 -13.83 -4.87
N GLU A 65 -18.69 -14.62 -5.90
CA GLU A 65 -18.86 -16.07 -5.80
C GLU A 65 -18.67 -16.70 -7.19
N VAL A 66 -18.13 -17.91 -7.24
CA VAL A 66 -18.18 -18.77 -8.44
C VAL A 66 -19.16 -19.90 -8.15
N THR A 67 -20.39 -19.74 -8.63
CA THR A 67 -21.50 -20.70 -8.40
C THR A 67 -21.41 -21.97 -9.26
N TYR A 68 -20.44 -22.05 -10.17
CA TYR A 68 -20.23 -23.24 -11.01
C TYR A 68 -19.23 -24.20 -10.35
N ASN A 69 -19.76 -25.34 -9.91
CA ASN A 69 -19.05 -26.40 -9.21
C ASN A 69 -18.07 -27.12 -10.15
N SER A 70 -16.79 -26.76 -10.05
CA SER A 70 -15.69 -27.42 -10.75
C SER A 70 -14.66 -27.88 -9.72
N LEU A 71 -13.96 -28.99 -9.99
CA LEU A 71 -12.81 -29.42 -9.18
C LEU A 71 -11.78 -28.28 -9.00
N LEU A 72 -11.75 -27.32 -9.93
CA LEU A 72 -10.90 -26.14 -9.88
C LEU A 72 -11.32 -25.14 -8.79
N THR A 73 -12.61 -24.84 -8.65
CA THR A 73 -13.09 -23.93 -7.59
C THR A 73 -12.91 -24.55 -6.20
N LEU A 74 -13.05 -25.88 -6.08
CA LEU A 74 -12.76 -26.59 -4.83
C LEU A 74 -11.26 -26.50 -4.46
N ALA A 75 -10.36 -26.53 -5.46
CA ALA A 75 -8.92 -26.39 -5.23
C ALA A 75 -8.52 -25.00 -4.71
N TRP A 76 -9.36 -23.97 -4.87
CA TRP A 76 -9.11 -22.61 -4.38
C TRP A 76 -9.50 -22.42 -2.92
N GLN A 77 -10.44 -23.21 -2.39
CA GLN A 77 -10.97 -23.04 -1.04
C GLN A 77 -9.91 -22.97 0.08
N PRO A 78 -8.85 -23.81 0.10
CA PRO A 78 -7.83 -23.71 1.16
C PRO A 78 -7.09 -22.37 1.15
N TYR A 79 -6.84 -21.82 -0.05
CA TYR A 79 -6.19 -20.53 -0.23
C TYR A 79 -7.12 -19.38 0.18
N GLU A 80 -8.41 -19.49 -0.12
CA GLU A 80 -9.44 -18.54 0.33
C GLU A 80 -9.57 -18.52 1.85
N LEU A 81 -9.58 -19.68 2.49
CA LEU A 81 -9.55 -19.77 3.96
C LEU A 81 -8.28 -19.11 4.54
N PHE A 82 -7.12 -19.32 3.92
CA PHE A 82 -5.88 -18.66 4.33
C PHE A 82 -5.94 -17.14 4.18
N MET A 83 -6.58 -16.64 3.12
CA MET A 83 -6.84 -15.21 2.96
C MET A 83 -7.76 -14.66 4.04
N ILE A 84 -8.84 -15.37 4.41
CA ILE A 84 -9.75 -14.97 5.49
C ILE A 84 -8.98 -14.86 6.80
N MET A 85 -8.12 -15.84 7.11
CA MET A 85 -7.25 -15.77 8.29
C MET A 85 -6.33 -14.55 8.24
N GLY A 86 -5.66 -14.30 7.10
CA GLY A 86 -4.84 -13.10 6.91
C GLY A 86 -5.63 -11.80 7.10
N GLY A 87 -6.85 -11.73 6.58
CA GLY A 87 -7.77 -10.61 6.76
C GLY A 87 -8.17 -10.39 8.22
N ALA A 88 -8.42 -11.46 8.98
CA ALA A 88 -8.70 -11.37 10.40
C ALA A 88 -7.49 -10.84 11.21
N VAL A 89 -6.27 -11.26 10.87
CA VAL A 89 -5.04 -10.71 11.47
C VAL A 89 -4.90 -9.22 11.17
N LEU A 90 -5.17 -8.80 9.92
CA LEU A 90 -5.12 -7.39 9.53
C LEU A 90 -6.18 -6.55 10.25
N LEU A 91 -7.39 -7.07 10.41
CA LEU A 91 -8.45 -6.42 11.18
C LEU A 91 -8.01 -6.23 12.64
N GLY A 92 -7.47 -7.28 13.26
CA GLY A 92 -6.92 -7.20 14.62
C GLY A 92 -5.81 -6.16 14.75
N SER A 93 -4.90 -6.10 13.77
CA SER A 93 -3.85 -5.08 13.71
C SER A 93 -4.40 -3.66 13.56
N ALA A 94 -5.42 -3.45 12.71
CA ALA A 94 -6.07 -2.15 12.55
C ALA A 94 -6.81 -1.69 13.82
N ILE A 95 -7.46 -2.62 14.52
CA ILE A 95 -8.08 -2.36 15.83
C ILE A 95 -7.02 -1.99 16.86
N LEU A 96 -5.90 -2.73 16.91
CA LEU A 96 -4.79 -2.43 17.80
C LEU A 96 -4.18 -1.06 17.53
N PHE A 97 -4.07 -0.68 16.25
CA PHE A 97 -3.63 0.66 15.85
C PHE A 97 -4.56 1.75 16.39
N ALA A 98 -5.86 1.64 16.15
CA ALA A 98 -6.85 2.59 16.66
C ALA A 98 -6.84 2.66 18.20
N TYR A 99 -6.77 1.51 18.86
CA TYR A 99 -6.67 1.40 20.32
C TYR A 99 -5.45 2.15 20.86
N LEU A 100 -4.28 1.99 20.24
CA LEU A 100 -3.06 2.68 20.66
C LEU A 100 -3.18 4.19 20.55
N LEU A 101 -3.76 4.71 19.45
CA LEU A 101 -3.94 6.14 19.27
C LEU A 101 -4.91 6.72 20.31
N ILE A 102 -6.06 6.08 20.52
CA ILE A 102 -7.06 6.51 21.51
C ILE A 102 -6.47 6.51 22.92
N LYS A 103 -5.75 5.44 23.30
CA LYS A 103 -5.09 5.38 24.62
C LYS A 103 -4.00 6.43 24.77
N SER A 104 -3.28 6.75 23.71
CA SER A 104 -2.23 7.78 23.73
C SER A 104 -2.81 9.19 23.91
N LEU A 105 -4.05 9.46 23.47
CA LEU A 105 -4.74 10.72 23.80
C LEU A 105 -5.01 10.88 25.29
N GLY A 106 -5.21 9.79 26.02
CA GLY A 106 -5.41 9.77 27.46
C GLY A 106 -4.10 9.80 28.26
N SER A 107 -2.94 9.80 27.60
CA SER A 107 -1.65 9.80 28.28
C SER A 107 -1.42 11.12 29.03
N THR A 108 -1.00 11.01 30.28
CA THR A 108 -0.60 12.15 31.13
C THR A 108 0.89 12.48 31.02
N VAL A 109 1.65 11.62 30.31
CA VAL A 109 3.08 11.79 30.10
C VAL A 109 3.30 12.74 28.92
N ALA A 110 3.99 13.86 29.18
CA ALA A 110 4.38 14.80 28.14
C ALA A 110 5.40 14.16 27.18
N ALA A 111 5.27 14.45 25.90
CA ALA A 111 6.27 14.05 24.91
C ALA A 111 7.60 14.79 25.17
N SER A 112 8.72 14.06 25.16
CA SER A 112 10.04 14.63 25.43
C SER A 112 10.67 15.33 24.23
N ASP A 113 10.36 14.87 22.99
CA ASP A 113 10.96 15.36 21.75
C ASP A 113 9.90 15.81 20.74
N LEU A 114 9.68 17.13 20.67
CA LEU A 114 8.74 17.74 19.73
C LEU A 114 9.40 18.09 18.39
N GLU A 115 10.72 18.20 18.33
CA GLU A 115 11.45 18.55 17.11
C GLU A 115 11.63 17.35 16.18
N PRO A 116 11.48 17.52 14.85
CA PRO A 116 11.80 16.49 13.87
C PRO A 116 13.30 16.27 13.75
N ALA A 117 13.75 15.06 14.13
CA ALA A 117 15.08 14.58 13.79
C ALA A 117 15.12 14.18 12.31
N TYR A 118 15.76 15.00 11.47
CA TYR A 118 16.03 14.68 10.09
C TYR A 118 17.33 13.87 9.97
N ALA A 119 17.36 12.93 9.04
CA ALA A 119 18.60 12.20 8.74
C ALA A 119 19.58 13.12 8.02
N GLU A 120 20.82 13.19 8.50
CA GLU A 120 21.89 13.95 7.86
C GLU A 120 22.63 13.10 6.82
N PRO A 121 22.94 13.65 5.62
CA PRO A 121 23.68 12.93 4.61
C PRO A 121 25.14 12.77 5.04
N ILE A 122 25.69 11.54 4.93
CA ILE A 122 27.12 11.27 5.18
C ILE A 122 28.00 12.05 4.18
N HIS A 123 27.53 12.17 2.93
CA HIS A 123 28.20 12.91 1.87
C HIS A 123 27.25 14.00 1.35
N ALA A 124 27.42 15.22 1.83
CA ALA A 124 26.68 16.37 1.31
C ALA A 124 27.03 16.58 -0.18
N PRO A 125 26.05 16.62 -1.10
CA PRO A 125 26.31 16.97 -2.50
C PRO A 125 26.91 18.37 -2.55
N ARG A 126 28.16 18.49 -3.03
CA ARG A 126 28.82 19.79 -3.22
C ARG A 126 28.33 20.49 -4.48
N ASP A 127 28.33 19.76 -5.59
CA ASP A 127 27.89 20.23 -6.90
C ASP A 127 27.02 19.15 -7.55
N LEU A 128 25.80 19.50 -7.94
CA LEU A 128 24.94 18.65 -8.75
C LEU A 128 25.05 19.09 -10.21
N PRO A 129 25.14 18.16 -11.18
CA PRO A 129 25.05 18.52 -12.58
C PRO A 129 23.75 19.28 -12.85
N GLY A 130 23.83 20.39 -13.60
CA GLY A 130 22.68 21.29 -13.79
C GLY A 130 21.44 20.64 -14.44
N TRP A 131 21.59 19.51 -15.12
CA TRP A 131 20.44 18.75 -15.66
C TRP A 131 19.66 17.98 -14.57
N VAL A 132 20.30 17.61 -13.46
CA VAL A 132 19.63 16.92 -12.33
C VAL A 132 18.73 17.91 -11.57
N GLU A 133 19.20 19.14 -11.35
CA GLU A 133 18.46 20.17 -10.61
C GLU A 133 17.39 20.88 -11.46
N ASN A 134 17.50 20.81 -12.79
CA ASN A 134 16.60 21.53 -13.68
C ASN A 134 15.22 20.85 -13.81
N ILE A 135 14.29 21.20 -12.93
CA ILE A 135 12.90 20.72 -12.97
C ILE A 135 12.18 21.05 -14.28
N LYS A 136 12.54 22.16 -14.96
CA LYS A 136 11.93 22.52 -16.26
C LYS A 136 12.32 21.53 -17.34
N LEU A 137 13.60 21.14 -17.40
CA LEU A 137 14.09 20.12 -18.33
C LEU A 137 13.30 18.82 -18.15
N TRP A 138 13.19 18.32 -16.91
CA TRP A 138 12.48 17.08 -16.63
C TRP A 138 10.99 17.14 -16.93
N ASN A 139 10.32 18.27 -16.66
CA ASN A 139 8.92 18.46 -17.04
C ASN A 139 8.72 18.41 -18.56
N VAL A 140 9.63 18.98 -19.34
CA VAL A 140 9.59 18.90 -20.82
C VAL A 140 9.82 17.46 -21.29
N VAL A 141 10.80 16.77 -20.72
CA VAL A 141 11.09 15.36 -21.05
C VAL A 141 9.88 14.47 -20.74
N ILE A 142 9.30 14.58 -19.54
CA ILE A 142 8.09 13.84 -19.16
C ILE A 142 6.93 14.17 -20.10
N GLY A 143 6.71 15.45 -20.40
CA GLY A 143 5.66 15.87 -21.35
C GLY A 143 5.83 15.25 -22.73
N ALA A 144 7.04 15.26 -23.27
CA ALA A 144 7.35 14.65 -24.56
C ALA A 144 7.13 13.13 -24.52
N LEU A 145 7.59 12.44 -23.48
CA LEU A 145 7.39 11.01 -23.31
C LEU A 145 5.91 10.64 -23.19
N MET A 146 5.12 11.42 -22.44
CA MET A 146 3.68 11.22 -22.33
C MET A 146 2.97 11.41 -23.68
N LEU A 147 3.34 12.46 -24.44
CA LEU A 147 2.77 12.69 -25.77
C LEU A 147 3.07 11.55 -26.73
N LEU A 148 4.30 11.03 -26.73
CA LEU A 148 4.68 9.91 -27.58
C LEU A 148 4.00 8.60 -27.15
N SER A 149 4.01 8.31 -25.84
CA SER A 149 3.47 7.06 -25.29
C SER A 149 1.95 6.99 -25.31
N PHE A 150 1.26 8.09 -25.02
CA PHE A 150 -0.20 8.12 -24.87
C PHE A 150 -0.89 8.92 -25.99
N GLY A 151 -0.26 9.97 -26.52
CA GLY A 151 -0.85 10.79 -27.57
C GLY A 151 -1.16 9.99 -28.83
N TYR A 152 -0.24 9.13 -29.29
CA TYR A 152 -0.49 8.28 -30.45
C TYR A 152 -1.64 7.27 -30.23
N PRO A 153 -1.66 6.44 -29.16
CA PRO A 153 -2.81 5.56 -28.89
C PRO A 153 -4.14 6.30 -28.71
N ILE A 154 -4.13 7.47 -28.06
CA ILE A 154 -5.34 8.28 -27.87
C ILE A 154 -5.86 8.79 -29.22
N LEU A 155 -4.98 9.32 -30.08
CA LEU A 155 -5.35 9.76 -31.42
C LEU A 155 -5.90 8.60 -32.25
N GLN A 156 -5.30 7.42 -32.15
CA GLN A 156 -5.72 6.22 -32.86
C GLN A 156 -7.19 5.84 -32.54
N PHE A 157 -7.68 6.06 -31.31
CA PHE A 157 -9.10 5.83 -30.97
C PHE A 157 -10.07 6.69 -31.76
N PHE A 158 -9.67 7.88 -32.24
CA PHE A 158 -10.54 8.75 -33.05
C PHE A 158 -10.58 8.36 -34.53
N PHE A 159 -9.62 7.57 -35.00
CA PHE A 159 -9.50 7.17 -36.41
C PHE A 159 -9.85 5.70 -36.67
N LEU A 160 -9.78 4.84 -35.65
CA LEU A 160 -10.13 3.42 -35.77
C LEU A 160 -11.59 3.16 -35.40
N LYS A 161 -12.22 2.23 -36.13
CA LYS A 161 -13.51 1.67 -35.72
C LYS A 161 -13.32 0.86 -34.43
N THR A 162 -14.05 1.24 -33.40
CA THR A 162 -14.13 0.49 -32.15
C THR A 162 -15.22 -0.56 -32.24
N TYR A 163 -14.96 -1.75 -31.70
CA TYR A 163 -15.95 -2.82 -31.54
C TYR A 163 -16.36 -2.92 -30.07
N ASP A 164 -17.60 -3.35 -29.83
CA ASP A 164 -18.11 -3.54 -28.47
C ASP A 164 -17.36 -4.66 -27.73
N SER A 165 -17.33 -4.56 -26.40
CA SER A 165 -16.74 -5.58 -25.54
C SER A 165 -17.58 -6.86 -25.59
N ILE A 166 -16.92 -7.99 -25.82
CA ILE A 166 -17.53 -9.33 -25.70
C ILE A 166 -17.61 -9.68 -24.20
N PRO A 167 -18.76 -10.12 -23.66
CA PRO A 167 -18.84 -10.54 -22.27
C PRO A 167 -17.94 -11.75 -22.01
N TRP A 168 -17.28 -11.77 -20.86
CA TRP A 168 -16.41 -12.88 -20.46
C TRP A 168 -17.25 -14.14 -20.23
N GLY A 169 -16.94 -15.22 -20.96
CA GLY A 169 -17.58 -16.54 -20.78
C GLY A 169 -18.60 -16.97 -21.85
N TYR A 170 -18.66 -16.28 -23.00
CA TYR A 170 -19.33 -16.76 -24.23
C TYR A 170 -18.33 -17.35 -25.22
#